data_AF-A0A2E6IAY5-F1
#
_entry.id   AF-A0A2E6IAY5-F1
#
_cell.length_a   1.000
_cell.length_b   1.000
_cell.length_c   1.000
_cell.angle_alpha   90.00
_cell.angle_beta   90.00
_cell.angle_gamma   90.00
#
_symmetry.space_group_name_H-M   'P 1'
#
loop_
_entity.id
_entity.type
_entity.pdbx_description
1 polymer ?
#
loop_
_entity_poly.entity_id
_entity_poly.type
_entity_poly.pdbx_seq_one_letter_code
_entity_poly.pdbx_strand_id
1 'polypeptide(L)'
;MGMSLASLTAAIQTHIDPDMETITAEGMAEHALGFFGFYDRIIDNALEPTDRNLFYMFQDYDLLTTESEETTLWDGREWRIHYWKFKPEAVNALEKPKKEIVNDDPYAGVYDDVPEGLWRTLSDDDYEEPLF
;
A
#
# COMPACT_ATOMS: atom_id res chain seq x y z
N MET A 1 1.09 -4.10 -22.32
CA MET A 1 1.78 -2.80 -22.27
C MET A 1 2.82 -2.93 -21.19
N GLY A 2 4.09 -3.07 -21.57
CA GLY A 2 5.18 -3.20 -20.59
C GLY A 2 5.33 -1.90 -19.82
N MET A 3 5.46 -1.99 -18.50
CA MET A 3 5.69 -0.85 -17.64
C MET A 3 7.05 -0.21 -17.95
N SER A 4 7.08 1.12 -18.00
CA SER A 4 8.32 1.86 -18.14
C SER A 4 8.95 2.07 -16.75
N LEU A 5 10.28 2.09 -16.68
CA LEU A 5 11.04 2.43 -15.47
C LEU A 5 10.49 3.70 -14.81
N ALA A 6 10.26 4.73 -15.62
CA ALA A 6 9.77 6.04 -15.17
C ALA A 6 8.43 5.96 -14.43
N SER A 7 7.51 5.11 -14.90
CA SER A 7 6.20 4.91 -14.25
C SER A 7 6.35 4.26 -12.87
N LEU A 8 7.28 3.31 -12.72
CA LEU A 8 7.51 2.63 -11.45
C LEU A 8 8.29 3.52 -10.47
N THR A 9 9.29 4.27 -10.94
CA THR A 9 10.00 5.26 -10.12
C THR A 9 9.03 6.31 -9.56
N ALA A 10 8.14 6.85 -10.40
CA ALA A 10 7.14 7.82 -9.97
C ALA A 10 6.14 7.21 -8.96
N ALA A 11 5.77 5.93 -9.14
CA ALA A 11 4.94 5.20 -8.19
C ALA A 11 5.62 5.06 -6.82
N ILE A 12 6.90 4.69 -6.83
CA ILE A 12 7.71 4.52 -5.62
C ILE A 12 7.86 5.84 -4.85
N GLN A 13 8.18 6.94 -5.53
CA GLN A 13 8.27 8.25 -4.88
C GLN A 13 6.95 8.73 -4.28
N THR A 14 5.82 8.39 -4.90
CA THR A 14 4.51 8.85 -4.43
C THR A 14 3.99 8.01 -3.26
N HIS A 15 4.29 6.71 -3.23
CA HIS A 15 3.73 5.77 -2.24
C HIS A 15 4.67 5.43 -1.10
N ILE A 16 5.97 5.31 -1.34
CA ILE A 16 6.93 4.87 -0.31
C ILE A 16 7.34 6.05 0.56
N ASP A 17 7.91 7.08 -0.06
CA ASP A 17 8.37 8.26 0.65
C ASP A 17 8.57 9.42 -0.36
N PRO A 18 7.82 10.53 -0.23
CA PRO A 18 7.97 11.70 -1.09
C PRO A 18 9.32 12.42 -0.93
N ASP A 19 10.03 12.20 0.18
CA ASP A 19 11.38 12.74 0.41
C ASP A 19 12.49 11.80 -0.08
N MET A 20 12.14 10.66 -0.70
CA MET A 20 13.12 9.70 -1.20
C MET A 20 13.85 10.20 -2.45
N GLU A 21 15.19 10.10 -2.40
CA GLU A 21 16.05 10.50 -3.51
C GLU A 21 15.72 9.71 -4.79
N THR A 22 15.56 10.43 -5.90
CA THR A 22 15.19 9.87 -7.22
C THR A 22 16.09 8.71 -7.63
N ILE A 23 17.39 8.81 -7.34
CA ILE A 23 18.39 7.78 -7.69
C ILE A 23 18.12 6.47 -6.94
N THR A 24 17.73 6.55 -5.67
CA THR A 24 17.44 5.37 -4.86
C THR A 24 16.12 4.72 -5.31
N ALA A 25 15.12 5.54 -5.65
CA ALA A 25 13.86 5.06 -6.21
C ALA A 25 14.06 4.41 -7.60
N GLU A 26 14.92 4.98 -8.46
CA GLU A 26 15.31 4.40 -9.74
C GLU A 26 16.02 3.06 -9.55
N GLY A 27 16.96 2.97 -8.62
CA GLY A 27 17.62 1.69 -8.30
C GLY A 27 16.62 0.62 -7.87
N MET A 28 15.73 0.94 -6.93
CA MET A 28 14.67 0.01 -6.50
C MET A 28 13.76 -0.39 -7.67
N ALA A 29 13.43 0.56 -8.55
CA ALA A 29 12.63 0.31 -9.73
C ALA A 29 13.35 -0.60 -10.75
N GLU A 30 14.64 -0.37 -11.00
CA GLU A 30 15.46 -1.21 -11.89
C GLU A 30 15.55 -2.65 -11.36
N HIS A 31 15.81 -2.81 -10.06
CA HIS A 31 15.83 -4.12 -9.43
C HIS A 31 14.48 -4.83 -9.56
N ALA A 32 13.37 -4.16 -9.22
CA ALA A 32 12.03 -4.73 -9.33
C ALA A 32 11.67 -5.09 -10.79
N LEU A 33 11.91 -4.17 -11.72
CA LEU A 33 11.63 -4.37 -13.15
C LEU A 33 12.54 -5.44 -13.77
N GLY A 34 13.77 -5.62 -13.25
CA GLY A 34 14.68 -6.68 -13.65
C GLY A 34 14.14 -8.08 -13.31
N PHE A 35 13.44 -8.22 -12.18
CA PHE A 35 12.80 -9.47 -11.78
C PHE A 35 11.51 -9.75 -12.55
N PHE A 36 10.64 -8.75 -12.73
CA PHE A 36 9.40 -8.90 -13.49
C PHE A 36 9.67 -9.03 -14.99
N GLY A 37 10.64 -8.30 -15.54
CA GLY A 37 10.92 -8.24 -16.97
C GLY A 37 9.67 -7.89 -17.78
N PHE A 38 9.22 -8.84 -18.61
CA PHE A 38 7.97 -8.74 -19.37
C PHE A 38 6.80 -9.51 -18.75
N TYR A 39 7.03 -10.21 -17.65
CA TYR A 39 6.04 -11.04 -16.99
C TYR A 39 5.31 -10.26 -15.89
N ASP A 40 4.00 -10.43 -15.84
CA ASP A 40 3.14 -9.76 -14.85
C ASP A 40 3.20 -10.45 -13.46
N ARG A 41 3.96 -11.55 -13.35
CA ARG A 41 4.00 -12.43 -12.19
C ARG A 41 5.35 -13.12 -12.02
N ILE A 42 5.84 -13.21 -10.78
CA ILE A 42 7.08 -13.90 -10.41
C ILE A 42 6.85 -14.86 -9.23
N ILE A 43 7.61 -15.97 -9.19
CA ILE A 43 7.55 -16.97 -8.12
C ILE A 43 8.45 -16.54 -6.97
N ASP A 44 7.94 -16.60 -5.73
CA ASP A 44 8.69 -16.18 -4.52
C ASP A 44 10.04 -16.89 -4.35
N ASN A 45 10.11 -18.18 -4.72
CA ASN A 45 11.33 -18.98 -4.65
C ASN A 45 12.44 -18.50 -5.60
N ALA A 46 12.12 -17.69 -6.62
CA ALA A 46 13.12 -17.13 -7.52
C ALA A 46 13.83 -15.89 -6.93
N LEU A 47 13.31 -15.34 -5.83
CA LEU A 47 13.84 -14.12 -5.19
C LEU A 47 14.85 -14.46 -4.10
N GLU A 48 15.90 -13.64 -4.00
CA GLU A 48 16.82 -13.70 -2.86
C GLU A 48 16.16 -13.14 -1.59
N PRO A 49 16.63 -13.49 -0.38
CA PRO A 49 16.05 -13.01 0.87
C PRO A 49 15.99 -11.47 0.99
N THR A 50 16.99 -10.78 0.41
CA THR A 50 17.05 -9.31 0.37
C THR A 50 15.94 -8.74 -0.50
N ASP A 51 15.72 -9.34 -1.68
CA ASP A 51 14.69 -8.89 -2.61
C ASP A 51 13.29 -9.17 -2.07
N ARG A 52 13.06 -10.30 -1.38
CA ARG A 52 11.74 -10.57 -0.77
C ARG A 52 11.29 -9.44 0.16
N ASN A 53 12.20 -8.84 0.92
CA ASN A 53 11.87 -7.69 1.76
C ASN A 53 11.37 -6.49 0.95
N LEU A 54 11.97 -6.24 -0.23
CA LEU A 54 11.51 -5.20 -1.16
C LEU A 54 10.08 -5.48 -1.66
N PHE A 55 9.77 -6.74 -1.96
CA PHE A 55 8.44 -7.15 -2.44
C PHE A 55 7.37 -7.08 -1.34
N TYR A 56 7.72 -7.40 -0.09
CA TYR A 56 6.83 -7.17 1.06
C TYR A 56 6.53 -5.69 1.24
N MET A 57 7.54 -4.81 1.14
CA MET A 57 7.30 -3.36 1.16
C MET A 57 6.36 -2.94 0.04
N PHE A 58 6.60 -3.37 -1.21
CA PHE A 58 5.71 -3.05 -2.32
C PHE A 58 4.29 -3.60 -2.17
N GLN A 59 4.09 -4.71 -1.47
CA GLN A 59 2.77 -5.21 -1.13
C GLN A 59 2.06 -4.29 -0.13
N ASP A 60 2.76 -3.80 0.90
CA ASP A 60 2.20 -2.86 1.87
C ASP A 60 1.76 -1.55 1.21
N TYR A 61 2.45 -1.14 0.14
CA TYR A 61 2.10 0.03 -0.67
C TYR A 61 1.03 -0.23 -1.75
N ASP A 62 0.42 -1.42 -1.77
CA ASP A 62 -0.59 -1.89 -2.73
C ASP A 62 -0.13 -1.87 -4.20
N LEU A 63 1.19 -1.89 -4.44
CA LEU A 63 1.78 -2.03 -5.78
C LEU A 63 1.80 -3.49 -6.23
N LEU A 64 1.90 -4.42 -5.27
CA LEU A 64 1.94 -5.86 -5.49
C LEU A 64 0.81 -6.59 -4.77
N THR A 65 0.42 -7.74 -5.32
CA THR A 65 -0.52 -8.66 -4.68
C THR A 65 0.09 -10.04 -4.59
N THR A 66 -0.12 -10.71 -3.47
CA THR A 66 0.27 -12.10 -3.26
C THR A 66 -0.87 -13.03 -3.62
N GLU A 67 -0.58 -14.03 -4.43
CA GLU A 67 -1.50 -15.12 -4.77
C GLU A 67 -0.82 -16.45 -4.39
N SER A 68 -1.55 -17.36 -3.77
CA SER A 68 -1.04 -18.69 -3.43
C SER A 68 -1.83 -19.76 -4.17
N GLU A 69 -1.14 -20.56 -4.98
CA GLU A 69 -1.73 -21.72 -5.63
C GLU A 69 -1.37 -22.99 -4.85
N GLU A 70 -2.38 -23.75 -4.45
CA GLU A 70 -2.22 -25.07 -3.84
C GLU A 70 -2.35 -26.14 -4.92
N THR A 71 -1.25 -26.82 -5.21
CA THR A 71 -1.22 -27.94 -6.15
C THR A 71 -0.89 -29.22 -5.41
N THR A 72 -1.53 -30.32 -5.79
CA THR A 72 -1.23 -31.64 -5.21
C THR A 72 -0.11 -32.29 -6.00
N LEU A 73 1.01 -32.57 -5.33
CA LEU A 73 2.08 -33.36 -5.92
C LEU A 73 1.59 -34.78 -6.18
N TRP A 74 2.23 -35.50 -7.12
CA TRP A 74 1.90 -36.89 -7.45
C TRP A 74 2.04 -37.87 -6.26
N ASP A 75 2.74 -37.46 -5.20
CA ASP A 75 2.91 -38.18 -3.93
C ASP A 75 1.78 -37.86 -2.90
N GLY A 76 0.73 -37.14 -3.30
CA GLY A 76 -0.38 -36.74 -2.41
C GLY A 76 -0.03 -35.65 -1.39
N ARG A 77 1.19 -35.10 -1.46
CA ARG A 77 1.63 -33.94 -0.66
C ARG A 77 1.10 -32.65 -1.26
N GLU A 78 0.66 -31.74 -0.40
CA GLU A 78 0.28 -30.39 -0.78
C GLU A 78 1.54 -29.57 -1.04
N TRP A 79 1.60 -28.94 -2.22
CA TRP A 79 2.65 -28.00 -2.59
C TRP A 79 2.01 -26.62 -2.78
N ARG A 80 2.59 -25.61 -2.12
CA ARG A 80 2.14 -24.23 -2.20
C ARG A 80 3.13 -23.43 -3.02
N ILE A 81 2.65 -22.79 -4.07
CA ILE A 81 3.44 -21.83 -4.85
C ILE A 81 2.92 -20.44 -4.55
N HIS A 82 3.80 -19.59 -4.04
CA HIS A 82 3.52 -18.17 -3.86
C HIS A 82 3.93 -17.41 -5.12
N TYR A 83 2.99 -16.64 -5.65
CA TYR A 83 3.17 -15.74 -6.76
C TYR A 83 3.04 -14.31 -6.29
N TRP A 84 3.99 -13.50 -6.71
CA TRP A 84 3.89 -12.05 -6.67
C TRP A 84 3.32 -11.59 -7.99
N LYS A 85 2.13 -10.98 -7.97
CA LYS A 85 1.47 -10.43 -9.13
C LYS A 85 1.47 -8.91 -9.05
N PHE A 86 1.91 -8.26 -10.12
CA PHE A 86 1.90 -6.82 -10.20
C PHE A 86 0.49 -6.31 -10.54
N LYS A 87 0.01 -5.25 -9.87
CA LYS A 87 -1.27 -4.60 -10.18
C LYS A 87 -1.02 -3.40 -11.12
N PRO A 88 -1.16 -3.54 -12.45
CA PRO A 88 -0.95 -2.42 -13.38
C PRO A 88 -1.98 -1.30 -13.20
N GLU A 89 -3.13 -1.58 -12.58
CA GLU A 89 -4.16 -0.59 -12.30
C GLU A 89 -3.74 0.43 -11.24
N ALA A 90 -2.93 0.03 -10.24
CA ALA A 90 -2.42 0.94 -9.22
C ALA A 90 -1.46 1.99 -9.83
N VAL A 91 -0.63 1.58 -10.80
CA VAL A 91 0.29 2.47 -11.51
C VAL A 91 -0.42 3.38 -12.51
N ASN A 92 -1.49 2.92 -13.16
CA ASN A 92 -2.32 3.82 -13.99
C ASN A 92 -3.20 4.76 -13.15
N ALA A 93 -3.57 4.37 -11.93
CA ALA A 93 -4.26 5.26 -11.00
C ALA A 93 -3.34 6.41 -10.52
N LEU A 94 -2.01 6.25 -10.59
CA LEU A 94 -1.02 7.29 -10.30
C LEU A 94 -0.90 8.37 -11.39
N GLU A 95 -1.20 8.06 -12.66
CA GLU A 95 -1.30 9.09 -13.70
C GLU A 95 -2.51 10.02 -13.48
N LYS A 96 -3.50 9.56 -12.71
CA LYS A 96 -4.61 10.40 -12.29
C LYS A 96 -4.22 11.05 -10.97
N PRO A 97 -4.24 12.39 -10.86
CA PRO A 97 -4.01 13.03 -9.58
C PRO A 97 -4.97 12.41 -8.58
N LYS A 98 -4.42 11.90 -7.47
CA LYS A 98 -5.16 11.37 -6.33
C LYS A 98 -6.28 12.37 -6.08
N LYS A 99 -7.51 12.02 -6.42
CA LYS A 99 -8.67 12.78 -5.95
C LYS A 99 -8.51 12.69 -4.45
N GLU A 100 -8.11 13.79 -3.82
CA GLU A 100 -8.38 13.97 -2.41
C GLU A 100 -9.81 13.52 -2.24
N ILE A 101 -9.99 12.48 -1.44
CA ILE A 101 -11.30 12.12 -0.95
C ILE A 101 -11.59 13.29 -0.02
N VAL A 102 -12.06 14.40 -0.60
CA VAL A 102 -12.73 15.45 0.14
C VAL A 102 -13.85 14.66 0.79
N ASN A 103 -13.70 14.40 2.08
CA ASN A 103 -14.77 13.92 2.89
C ASN A 103 -15.76 15.09 2.90
N ASP A 104 -16.59 15.14 1.86
CA ASP A 104 -17.77 16.00 1.77
C ASP A 104 -18.78 15.40 2.74
N ASP A 105 -18.40 15.35 4.02
CA ASP A 105 -19.34 15.17 5.10
C ASP A 105 -20.09 16.50 5.18
N PRO A 106 -21.36 16.57 4.74
CA PRO A 106 -22.12 17.81 4.73
C PRO A 106 -22.31 18.39 6.14
N TYR A 107 -21.92 17.66 7.18
CA TYR A 107 -21.99 18.09 8.58
C TYR A 107 -20.63 18.44 9.22
N ALA A 108 -19.52 18.35 8.49
CA ALA A 108 -18.18 18.59 9.04
C ALA A 108 -18.00 19.97 9.70
N GLY A 109 -18.74 20.99 9.23
CA GLY A 109 -18.68 22.36 9.77
C GLY A 109 -19.82 22.74 10.72
N VAL A 110 -20.70 21.81 11.12
CA VAL A 110 -21.89 22.13 11.94
C VAL A 110 -21.54 22.70 13.32
N TYR A 111 -20.36 22.36 13.82
CA TYR A 111 -19.90 22.76 15.15
C TYR A 111 -18.81 23.86 15.13
N ASP A 112 -18.36 24.31 13.96
CA ASP A 112 -17.33 25.37 13.85
C ASP A 112 -17.83 26.73 14.38
N ASP A 113 -19.14 26.98 14.31
CA ASP A 113 -19.77 28.18 14.88
C ASP A 113 -19.96 28.10 16.40
N VAL A 114 -19.67 26.95 17.03
CA VAL A 114 -19.82 26.78 18.48
C VAL A 114 -18.53 27.24 19.18
N PRO A 115 -18.56 28.33 19.97
CA PRO A 115 -17.38 28.81 20.67
C PRO A 115 -16.85 27.76 21.65
N GLU A 116 -15.52 27.58 21.68
CA GLU A 116 -14.88 26.51 22.45
C GLU A 116 -15.25 26.51 23.94
N GLY A 117 -15.59 27.67 24.51
CA GLY A 117 -16.00 27.82 25.91
C GLY A 117 -17.42 27.34 26.23
N LEU A 118 -18.23 26.92 25.24
CA LEU A 118 -19.54 26.31 25.47
C LEU A 118 -19.43 24.79 25.69
N TRP A 119 -18.32 24.18 25.26
CA TRP A 119 -18.03 22.80 25.58
C TRP A 119 -17.74 22.71 27.07
N ARG A 120 -18.64 22.06 27.81
CA ARG A 120 -18.27 21.56 29.13
C ARG A 120 -17.19 20.52 28.91
N THR A 121 -15.95 20.89 29.18
CA THR A 121 -14.94 19.90 29.52
C THR A 121 -15.50 19.19 30.75
N LEU A 122 -16.08 18.01 30.56
CA LEU A 122 -16.25 17.05 31.64
C LEU A 122 -14.82 16.80 32.13
N SER A 123 -14.40 17.54 33.16
CA SER A 123 -13.31 17.08 33.99
C SER A 123 -13.79 15.75 34.58
N ASP A 124 -12.95 14.72 34.53
CA ASP A 124 -13.22 13.40 35.12
C ASP A 124 -13.73 13.49 36.58
N ASP A 125 -13.47 14.61 37.27
CA ASP A 125 -13.90 14.91 38.63
C ASP A 125 -15.41 15.15 38.83
N ASP A 126 -16.19 15.44 37.78
CA ASP A 126 -17.64 15.79 37.89
C ASP A 126 -18.57 14.57 37.72
N TYR A 127 -18.03 13.37 37.49
CA TYR A 127 -18.82 12.15 37.29
C TYR A 127 -19.10 11.44 38.63
N GLU A 128 -20.15 11.84 39.34
CA GLU A 128 -20.65 11.06 40.48
C GLU A 128 -21.41 9.81 39.96
N GLU A 129 -20.80 8.63 40.11
CA GLU A 129 -21.48 7.35 39.84
C GLU A 129 -22.75 7.24 40.71
N PRO A 130 -23.93 7.01 40.11
CA PRO A 130 -25.14 6.78 40.90
C PRO A 130 -25.01 5.45 41.65
N LEU A 131 -25.02 5.51 42.97
CA LEU A 131 -25.08 4.33 43.84
C LEU A 131 -26.41 3.61 43.64
N PHE A 132 -26.39 2.51 42.88
CA PHE A 132 -27.45 1.50 42.84
C PHE A 132 -27.09 0.30 43.72
#